data_AF-A0A3N5UV51-F1
#
_entry.id   AF-A0A3N5UV51-F1
#
_cell.length_a   1.000
_cell.length_b   1.000
_cell.length_c   1.000
_cell.angle_alpha   90.00
_cell.angle_beta   90.00
_cell.angle_gamma   90.00
#
_symmetry.space_group_name_H-M   'P 1'
#
loop_
_entity.id
_entity.type
_entity.pdbx_description
1 polymer ?
#
loop_
_entity_poly.entity_id
_entity_poly.type
_entity_poly.pdbx_seq_one_letter_code
_entity_poly.pdbx_strand_id
1 'polypeptide(L)' 'MNTNIQTATLAGGCFWCLEAVYDELKGVHSVESGYAGGHMDNPTYRDVGTGNTGHAE' A
#
# COMPACT_ATOMS: atom_id res chain seq x y z
N MET A 1 22.92 -13.23 9.72
CA MET A 1 22.01 -13.87 8.76
C MET A 1 21.73 -12.84 7.68
N ASN A 2 22.11 -13.07 6.42
CA ASN A 2 21.70 -12.18 5.33
C ASN A 2 20.23 -12.44 5.03
N THR A 3 19.34 -11.63 5.59
CA THR A 3 17.92 -11.63 5.25
C THR A 3 17.74 -10.90 3.91
N ASN A 4 17.62 -11.65 2.81
CA ASN A 4 17.20 -11.11 1.52
C ASN A 4 15.69 -10.78 1.57
N ILE A 5 15.34 -9.70 2.28
CA ILE A 5 13.98 -9.18 2.26
C ILE A 5 13.79 -8.45 0.93
N GLN A 6 12.61 -8.63 0.33
CA GLN A 6 12.19 -7.95 -0.88
C GLN A 6 10.92 -7.15 -0.58
N THR A 7 10.71 -6.07 -1.32
CA THR A 7 9.52 -5.23 -1.21
C THR A 7 8.65 -5.43 -2.46
N ALA A 8 7.35 -5.55 -2.24
CA ALA A 8 6.34 -5.51 -3.29
C ALA A 8 5.31 -4.43 -2.94
N THR A 9 4.82 -3.73 -3.96
CA THR A 9 3.74 -2.74 -3.83
C THR A 9 2.54 -3.30 -4.58
N LEU A 10 1.39 -3.37 -3.90
CA LEU A 10 0.17 -3.97 -4.41
C LEU A 10 -0.95 -2.95 -4.27
N ALA A 11 -1.85 -2.91 -5.27
CA ALA A 11 -3.06 -2.11 -5.25
C ALA A 11 -4.24 -2.99 -5.68
N GLY A 12 -5.28 -3.08 -4.86
CA GLY A 12 -6.29 -4.15 -4.98
C GLY A 12 -7.65 -3.88 -4.35
N GLY A 13 -7.94 -2.64 -3.96
CA GLY A 13 -9.14 -2.26 -3.24
C GLY A 13 -8.78 -1.59 -1.91
N CYS A 14 -9.67 -1.68 -0.91
CA CYS A 14 -9.42 -1.07 0.40
C CYS A 14 -8.15 -1.63 1.05
N PHE A 15 -7.16 -0.78 1.27
CA PHE A 15 -5.86 -1.18 1.82
C PHE A 15 -5.94 -1.80 3.22
N TRP A 16 -6.99 -1.52 4.02
CA TRP A 16 -7.18 -2.10 5.35
C TRP A 16 -7.50 -3.59 5.26
N CYS A 17 -8.24 -3.98 4.22
CA CYS A 17 -8.54 -5.39 3.97
C CYS A 17 -7.29 -6.13 3.49
N LEU A 18 -6.47 -5.50 2.65
CA LEU A 18 -5.23 -6.11 2.16
C LEU A 18 -4.19 -6.21 3.28
N GLU A 19 -3.97 -5.12 4.03
CA GLU A 19 -3.00 -5.07 5.13
C GLU A 19 -3.26 -6.17 6.15
N ALA A 20 -4.50 -6.32 6.62
CA ALA A 20 -4.87 -7.36 7.57
C ALA A 20 -4.54 -8.78 7.08
N VAL A 21 -4.75 -9.07 5.79
CA VAL A 21 -4.45 -10.39 5.22
C VAL A 21 -2.95 -10.62 5.09
N TYR A 22 -2.18 -9.60 4.71
CA TYR A 22 -0.73 -9.73 4.55
C TYR A 22 0.03 -9.71 5.87
N ASP A 23 -0.48 -9.05 6.91
CA ASP A 23 0.14 -9.03 8.24
C ASP A 23 0.17 -10.43 8.89
N GLU A 24 -0.83 -11.27 8.57
CA GLU A 24 -0.89 -12.66 9.02
C GLU A 24 -0.13 -13.65 8.09
N LEU A 25 0.38 -13.19 6.95
CA LEU A 25 0.98 -14.08 5.95
C LEU A 25 2.40 -14.51 6.34
N LYS A 26 2.62 -15.83 6.44
CA LYS A 26 3.95 -16.39 6.77
C LYS A 26 5.01 -15.94 5.77
N GLY A 27 6.08 -15.35 6.30
CA GLY A 27 7.20 -14.84 5.51
C GLY A 27 7.09 -13.35 5.17
N VAL A 28 5.96 -12.71 5.47
CA VAL A 28 5.86 -11.26 5.49
C VAL A 28 6.44 -10.75 6.81
N HIS A 29 7.31 -9.74 6.71
CA HIS A 29 7.99 -9.12 7.85
C HIS A 29 7.29 -7.85 8.33
N SER A 30 6.66 -7.11 7.41
CA SER A 30 5.97 -5.85 7.68
C SER A 30 5.05 -5.51 6.51
N VAL A 31 3.95 -4.83 6.80
CA VAL A 31 3.03 -4.27 5.80
C VAL A 31 2.80 -2.80 6.13
N GLU A 32 2.66 -1.96 5.10
CA GLU A 32 2.37 -0.54 5.23
C GLU A 32 1.30 -0.14 4.21
N SER A 33 0.22 0.49 4.69
CA SER A 33 -0.81 1.08 3.84
C SER A 33 -0.37 2.44 3.30
N GLY A 34 -0.64 2.70 2.02
CA GLY A 34 -0.26 3.94 1.36
C GLY A 34 -0.97 4.15 0.03
N TYR A 35 -0.51 5.15 -0.73
CA TYR A 35 -1.06 5.49 -2.04
C TYR A 35 0.07 5.53 -3.07
N ALA A 36 -0.15 4.91 -4.24
CA ALA A 36 0.87 4.82 -5.27
C ALA A 36 0.29 4.90 -6.69
N GLY A 37 1.16 5.18 -7.67
CA GLY A 37 0.81 5.17 -9.10
C GLY A 37 0.14 6.45 -9.64
N GLY A 38 -0.12 7.44 -8.78
CA GLY A 38 -0.68 8.74 -9.16
C GLY A 38 0.36 9.80 -9.48
N HIS A 39 -0.11 11.02 -9.74
CA HIS A 39 0.71 12.17 -10.15
C HIS A 39 0.77 13.30 -9.12
N MET A 40 -0.03 13.24 -8.05
CA MET A 40 0.00 14.24 -6.98
C MET A 40 1.05 13.85 -5.93
N ASP A 41 1.96 14.75 -5.60
CA ASP A 41 2.97 14.51 -4.57
C ASP A 41 2.35 14.58 -3.16
N ASN A 42 2.69 13.61 -2.32
CA ASN A 42 2.28 13.53 -0.90
C ASN A 42 0.77 13.75 -0.66
N PRO A 43 -0.12 12.99 -1.34
CA PRO A 43 -1.56 13.17 -1.21
C PRO A 43 -2.05 12.78 0.19
N THR A 44 -3.08 13.46 0.68
CA THR A 44 -3.81 13.01 1.87
C THR A 44 -4.90 12.00 1.50
N TYR A 45 -5.42 11.25 2.48
CA TYR A 45 -6.58 10.37 2.29
C TYR A 45 -7.76 11.11 1.64
N ARG A 46 -8.01 12.37 2.05
CA ARG A 46 -9.07 13.19 1.47
C ARG A 46 -8.81 13.53 0.01
N ASP A 47 -7.57 13.76 -0.37
CA ASP A 47 -7.22 14.06 -1.77
C ASP A 47 -7.46 12.82 -2.64
N VAL A 48 -7.00 11.65 -2.21
CA VAL A 48 -7.20 10.38 -2.92
C VAL A 48 -8.68 10.03 -3.03
N GLY A 49 -9.46 10.26 -1.99
CA GLY A 49 -10.91 10.06 -1.99
C GLY A 49 -11.67 10.90 -3.04
N THR A 50 -11.05 11.94 -3.60
CA THR A 50 -11.64 12.69 -4.74
C THR A 50 -11.51 11.97 -6.09
N GLY A 51 -10.61 10.98 -6.19
CA GLY A 51 -10.26 10.30 -7.44
C GLY A 51 -9.37 11.10 -8.39
N ASN A 52 -9.02 12.36 -8.08
CA ASN A 52 -8.28 13.23 -9.00
C ASN A 52 -6.75 13.12 -8.89
N THR A 53 -6.24 12.33 -7.95
CA THR A 53 -4.78 12.22 -7.72
C THR A 53 -4.12 11.17 -8.61
N GLY A 54 -4.93 10.28 -9.20
CA GLY A 54 -4.48 9.11 -9.96
C GLY A 54 -3.88 7.99 -9.12
N HIS A 55 -3.82 8.13 -7.79
CA HIS A 55 -3.27 7.09 -6.92
C HIS A 55 -4.28 5.97 -6.71
N ALA A 56 -3.76 4.75 -6.58
CA ALA A 56 -4.48 3.61 -6.08
C ALA A 56 -4.12 3.36 -4.61
N GLU A 57 -5.09 2.86 -3.85
CA GLU A 57 -4.87 2.12 -2.61
C GLU A 57 -4.36 0.70 -2.92
#